data_AF-A0A5C0BC89-F1
#
_entry.id   AF-A0A5C0BC89-F1
#
_cell.length_a   1.000
_cell.length_b   1.000
_cell.length_c   1.000
_cell.angle_alpha   90.00
_cell.angle_beta   90.00
_cell.angle_gamma   90.00
#
_symmetry.space_group_name_H-M   'P 1'
#
loop_
_entity.id
_entity.type
_entity.pdbx_description
1 polymer ?
#
loop_
_entity_poly.entity_id
_entity_poly.type
_entity_poly.pdbx_seq_one_letter_code
_entity_poly.pdbx_strand_id
1 'polypeptide(L)'
;CSDVSIQECKGFIQRTLTANGKTYVENIYDDELACEIVYRKLVDGAEEDTGRVIALRTHPLQIEFHQRNMADGFRHPWDMPKSVALGSVEGFVKEAWRMDSEKPTTIGYGVTSDPVRNCSYDSIWAAVELSIK
;
A
#
# COMPACT_ATOMS: atom_id res chain seq x y z
N CYS A 1 -15.55 -5.40 7.75
CA CYS A 1 -14.49 -6.33 8.19
C CYS A 1 -14.09 -5.95 9.60
N SER A 2 -14.48 -6.73 10.59
CA SER A 2 -14.32 -6.39 12.02
C SER A 2 -13.23 -7.19 12.74
N ASP A 3 -12.50 -8.07 12.05
CA ASP A 3 -11.49 -8.96 12.67
C ASP A 3 -10.13 -8.85 11.97
N VAL A 4 -9.52 -7.66 12.04
CA VAL A 4 -8.13 -7.43 11.63
C VAL A 4 -7.36 -6.89 12.83
N SER A 5 -6.28 -7.57 13.22
CA SER A 5 -5.32 -7.07 14.21
C SER A 5 -3.96 -6.85 13.56
N ILE A 6 -3.26 -5.84 14.05
CA ILE A 6 -1.97 -5.41 13.51
C ILE A 6 -0.99 -5.29 14.68
N GLN A 7 0.22 -5.79 14.47
CA GLN A 7 1.34 -5.64 15.39
C GLN A 7 2.55 -5.11 14.62
N GLU A 8 3.07 -3.96 15.05
CA GLU A 8 4.33 -3.44 14.54
C GLU A 8 5.48 -4.31 15.05
N CYS A 9 6.34 -4.75 14.13
CA CYS A 9 7.53 -5.54 14.40
C CYS A 9 8.75 -4.83 13.80
N LYS A 10 9.95 -5.25 14.21
CA LYS A 10 11.18 -4.65 13.68
C LYS A 10 11.36 -5.05 12.20
N GLY A 11 11.06 -4.13 11.29
CA GLY A 11 11.26 -4.29 9.85
C GLY A 11 10.09 -4.88 9.08
N PHE A 12 8.94 -5.14 9.73
CA PHE A 12 7.71 -5.56 9.08
C PHE A 12 6.50 -5.28 9.97
N ILE A 13 5.32 -5.33 9.39
CA ILE A 13 4.06 -5.32 10.13
C ILE A 13 3.49 -6.73 10.11
N GLN A 14 3.11 -7.26 11.27
CA GLN A 14 2.37 -8.52 11.32
C GLN A 14 0.87 -8.21 11.34
N ARG A 15 0.12 -8.82 10.43
CA ARG A 15 -1.33 -8.72 10.33
C ARG A 15 -1.95 -10.08 10.62
N THR A 16 -2.95 -10.10 11.50
CA THR A 16 -3.88 -11.23 11.60
C THR A 16 -5.22 -10.82 11.03
N LEU A 17 -5.79 -11.61 10.13
CA LEU A 17 -7.11 -11.35 9.56
C LEU A 17 -7.93 -12.64 9.48
N THR A 18 -9.23 -12.54 9.74
CA THR A 18 -10.16 -13.65 9.47
C THR A 18 -11.00 -13.33 8.24
N ALA A 19 -10.86 -14.16 7.20
CA ALA A 19 -11.60 -14.04 5.95
C ALA A 19 -12.17 -15.40 5.55
N ASN A 20 -13.46 -15.44 5.21
CA ASN A 20 -14.18 -16.66 4.81
C ASN A 20 -14.01 -17.81 5.83
N GLY A 21 -14.06 -17.49 7.13
CA GLY A 21 -13.91 -18.46 8.22
C GLY A 21 -12.50 -19.01 8.42
N LYS A 22 -11.49 -18.49 7.69
CA LYS A 22 -10.08 -18.83 7.88
C LYS A 22 -9.32 -17.64 8.43
N THR A 23 -8.52 -17.89 9.47
CA THR A 23 -7.60 -16.91 10.02
C THR A 23 -6.25 -17.03 9.33
N TYR A 24 -5.72 -15.90 8.87
CA TYR A 24 -4.41 -15.78 8.27
C TYR A 24 -3.55 -14.88 9.16
N VAL A 25 -2.30 -15.29 9.37
CA VAL A 25 -1.27 -14.44 9.97
C VAL A 25 -0.24 -14.20 8.87
N GLU A 26 0.08 -12.93 8.62
CA GLU A 26 0.97 -12.52 7.54
C GLU A 26 1.94 -11.46 8.05
N ASN A 27 3.22 -11.60 7.74
CA ASN A 27 4.19 -10.51 7.85
C ASN A 27 4.16 -9.71 6.54
N ILE A 28 4.14 -8.39 6.67
CA ILE A 28 4.00 -7.44 5.57
C ILE A 28 5.25 -6.58 5.56
N TYR A 29 5.95 -6.63 4.43
CA TYR A 29 7.18 -5.88 4.19
C TYR A 29 6.91 -4.77 3.18
N ASP A 30 7.49 -3.61 3.45
CA ASP A 30 7.56 -2.49 2.52
C ASP A 30 8.97 -2.46 1.93
N ASP A 31 9.06 -2.58 0.60
CA ASP A 31 10.27 -2.35 -0.17
C ASP A 31 10.05 -1.12 -1.07
N GLU A 32 10.31 0.05 -0.49
CA GLU A 32 10.16 1.33 -1.17
C GLU A 32 11.02 1.43 -2.44
N LEU A 33 12.23 0.86 -2.44
CA LEU A 33 13.15 0.89 -3.58
C LEU A 33 12.62 0.09 -4.76
N ALA A 34 12.00 -1.06 -4.49
CA ALA A 34 11.35 -1.87 -5.52
C ALA A 34 9.92 -1.38 -5.84
N CYS A 35 9.37 -0.47 -5.04
CA CYS A 35 7.96 -0.07 -5.04
C CYS A 35 7.03 -1.29 -4.84
N GLU A 36 7.36 -2.14 -3.87
CA GLU A 36 6.67 -3.41 -3.60
C GLU A 36 6.18 -3.49 -2.15
N ILE A 37 4.94 -3.96 -1.97
CA ILE A 37 4.46 -4.49 -0.70
C ILE A 37 4.44 -6.02 -0.81
N VAL A 38 5.10 -6.70 0.12
CA VAL A 38 5.23 -8.16 0.12
C VAL A 38 4.54 -8.75 1.34
N TYR A 39 3.56 -9.61 1.10
CA TYR A 39 2.84 -10.37 2.13
C TYR A 39 3.42 -11.78 2.19
N ARG A 40 3.97 -12.14 3.35
CA ARG A 40 4.47 -13.48 3.65
C ARG A 40 3.58 -14.11 4.71
N LYS A 41 2.86 -15.15 4.30
CA LYS A 41 1.95 -15.88 5.21
C LYS A 41 2.75 -16.75 6.16
N LEU A 42 2.28 -16.83 7.40
CA LEU A 42 2.85 -17.71 8.42
C LEU A 42 2.10 -19.05 8.43
N VAL A 43 2.87 -20.13 8.50
CA VAL A 43 2.41 -21.49 8.79
C VAL A 43 3.26 -22.00 9.94
N ASP A 44 2.61 -22.41 11.03
CA ASP A 44 3.28 -22.87 12.26
C ASP A 44 4.32 -21.89 12.82
N GLY A 45 4.04 -20.59 12.68
CA GLY A 45 4.90 -19.50 13.17
C GLY A 45 6.08 -19.13 12.27
N ALA A 46 6.26 -19.83 11.14
CA ALA A 46 7.31 -19.56 10.16
C ALA A 46 6.71 -19.02 8.85
N GLU A 47 7.46 -18.15 8.18
CA GLU A 47 7.05 -17.62 6.87
C GLU A 47 7.13 -18.70 5.79
N GLU A 48 6.13 -18.73 4.91
CA GLU A 48 6.20 -19.53 3.68
C GLU A 48 7.35 -19.04 2.78
N ASP A 49 7.86 -19.96 1.94
CA ASP A 49 8.90 -19.66 0.95
C ASP A 49 8.39 -18.76 -0.19
N THR A 50 7.07 -18.59 -0.29
CA THR A 50 6.43 -17.73 -1.30
C THR A 50 5.92 -16.43 -0.69
N GLY A 51 6.12 -15.32 -1.39
CA GLY A 51 5.56 -14.01 -1.06
C GLY A 51 4.53 -13.58 -2.11
N ARG A 52 3.41 -13.03 -1.65
CA ARG A 52 2.44 -12.33 -2.51
C ARG A 52 2.86 -10.88 -2.60
N VAL A 53 3.05 -10.39 -3.81
CA VAL A 53 3.63 -9.09 -4.11
C VAL A 53 2.61 -8.21 -4.80
N ILE A 54 2.44 -7.00 -4.28
CA ILE A 54 1.78 -5.90 -4.96
C ILE A 54 2.86 -4.91 -5.34
N ALA A 55 3.07 -4.68 -6.63
CA ALA A 55 4.12 -3.81 -7.13
C ALA A 55 3.54 -2.64 -7.93
N LEU A 56 4.07 -1.44 -7.72
CA LEU A 56 3.80 -0.28 -8.55
C LEU A 56 4.93 -0.11 -9.57
N ARG A 57 4.62 -0.25 -10.86
CA ARG A 57 5.54 -0.01 -11.97
C ARG A 57 5.26 1.36 -12.56
N THR A 58 6.29 2.07 -13.02
CA THR A 58 6.16 3.45 -13.50
C THR A 58 6.28 3.59 -15.02
N HIS A 59 6.74 2.56 -15.73
CA HIS A 59 7.02 2.62 -17.17
C HIS A 59 6.65 1.31 -17.90
N PRO A 60 5.38 1.11 -18.32
CA PRO A 60 4.19 1.96 -18.08
C PRO A 60 3.74 1.97 -16.62
N LEU A 61 2.93 2.97 -16.23
CA LEU A 61 2.28 3.00 -14.92
C LEU A 61 1.32 1.82 -14.77
N GLN A 62 1.63 0.88 -13.87
CA GLN A 62 0.85 -0.35 -13.67
C GLN A 62 0.90 -0.81 -12.22
N ILE A 63 -0.18 -1.42 -11.75
CA ILE A 63 -0.19 -2.16 -10.49
C ILE A 63 -0.17 -3.65 -10.83
N GLU A 64 0.88 -4.34 -10.40
CA GLU A 64 1.05 -5.77 -10.62
C GLU A 64 0.72 -6.55 -9.35
N PHE A 65 -0.08 -7.60 -9.50
CA PHE A 65 -0.35 -8.59 -8.46
C PHE A 65 0.27 -9.91 -8.88
N HIS A 66 1.24 -10.42 -8.11
CA HIS A 66 1.87 -11.70 -8.42
C HIS A 66 2.35 -12.41 -7.15
N GLN A 67 2.64 -13.70 -7.26
CA GLN A 67 3.33 -14.45 -6.21
C GLN A 67 4.70 -14.87 -6.73
N ARG A 68 5.71 -14.86 -5.88
CA ARG A 68 7.05 -15.34 -6.21
C ARG A 68 7.65 -16.18 -5.09
N ASN A 69 8.59 -17.04 -5.42
CA ASN A 69 9.47 -17.65 -4.43
C ASN A 69 10.46 -16.58 -3.92
N MET A 70 10.67 -16.52 -2.61
CA MET A 70 11.47 -15.49 -1.96
C MET A 70 12.97 -15.76 -2.02
N ALA A 71 13.38 -17.00 -2.30
CA ALA A 71 14.79 -17.38 -2.43
C ALA A 71 15.35 -17.05 -3.83
N ASP A 72 14.57 -17.26 -4.89
CA ASP A 72 15.04 -17.13 -6.27
C ASP A 72 14.29 -16.06 -7.11
N GLY A 73 13.17 -15.54 -6.61
CA GLY A 73 12.36 -14.53 -7.28
C GLY A 73 11.46 -15.04 -8.41
N PHE A 74 11.45 -16.35 -8.70
CA PHE A 74 10.63 -16.90 -9.77
C PHE A 74 9.14 -16.78 -9.45
N ARG A 75 8.36 -16.38 -10.47
CA ARG A 75 6.91 -16.22 -10.33
C ARG A 75 6.23 -17.58 -10.22
N HIS A 76 5.33 -17.69 -9.25
CA HIS A 76 4.47 -18.84 -9.04
C HIS A 76 2.99 -18.47 -9.30
N PRO A 77 2.16 -19.44 -9.74
CA PRO A 77 0.73 -19.22 -9.86
C PRO A 77 0.14 -18.80 -8.51
N TRP A 78 -0.48 -17.61 -8.49
CA TRP A 78 -1.27 -17.17 -7.35
C TRP A 78 -2.73 -17.46 -7.63
N ASP A 79 -3.34 -18.32 -6.80
CA ASP A 79 -4.78 -18.65 -6.87
C ASP A 79 -5.66 -17.52 -6.31
N MET A 80 -5.40 -16.28 -6.74
CA MET A 80 -6.24 -15.13 -6.44
C MET A 80 -7.23 -14.91 -7.59
N PRO A 81 -8.54 -14.84 -7.30
CA PRO A 81 -9.52 -14.49 -8.32
C PRO A 81 -9.22 -13.11 -8.92
N LYS A 82 -9.26 -13.01 -10.25
CA LYS A 82 -9.04 -11.74 -10.98
C LYS A 82 -9.95 -10.61 -10.48
N SER A 83 -11.19 -10.93 -10.09
CA SER A 83 -12.15 -9.97 -9.54
C SER A 83 -11.64 -9.27 -8.28
N VAL A 84 -10.85 -9.96 -7.44
CA VAL A 84 -10.28 -9.38 -6.22
C VAL A 84 -9.23 -8.32 -6.58
N ALA A 85 -8.32 -8.61 -7.51
CA ALA A 85 -7.33 -7.65 -7.99
C ALA A 85 -7.98 -6.44 -8.69
N LEU A 86 -8.99 -6.68 -9.53
CA LEU A 86 -9.73 -5.60 -10.21
C LEU A 86 -10.50 -4.72 -9.21
N GLY A 87 -11.06 -5.30 -8.16
CA GLY A 87 -11.74 -4.55 -7.11
C GLY A 87 -10.82 -3.54 -6.39
N SER A 88 -9.52 -3.81 -6.30
CA SER A 88 -8.56 -2.82 -5.78
C SER A 88 -8.44 -1.60 -6.70
N VAL A 89 -8.39 -1.81 -8.02
CA VAL A 89 -8.33 -0.72 -9.01
C VAL A 89 -9.61 0.11 -8.98
N GLU A 90 -10.78 -0.55 -8.91
CA GLU A 90 -12.08 0.12 -8.75
C GLU A 90 -12.12 0.96 -7.47
N GLY A 91 -11.58 0.43 -6.36
CA GLY A 91 -11.44 1.16 -5.11
C GLY A 91 -10.59 2.42 -5.24
N PHE A 92 -9.43 2.33 -5.90
CA PHE A 92 -8.58 3.50 -6.16
C PHE A 92 -9.27 4.56 -7.00
N VAL A 93 -9.93 4.15 -8.09
CA VAL A 93 -10.69 5.05 -8.95
C VAL A 93 -11.80 5.73 -8.16
N LYS A 94 -12.57 4.97 -7.36
CA LYS A 94 -13.64 5.50 -6.53
C LYS A 94 -13.14 6.55 -5.53
N GLU A 95 -12.04 6.28 -4.84
CA GLU A 95 -11.46 7.26 -3.89
C GLU A 95 -10.89 8.48 -4.62
N ALA A 96 -10.28 8.31 -5.80
CA ALA A 96 -9.84 9.42 -6.62
C ALA A 96 -11.00 10.34 -7.02
N TRP A 97 -12.14 9.78 -7.46
CA TRP A 97 -13.36 10.54 -7.76
C TRP A 97 -13.90 11.28 -6.54
N ARG A 98 -13.89 10.65 -5.37
CA ARG A 98 -14.32 11.28 -4.11
C ARG A 98 -13.44 12.48 -3.77
N MET A 99 -12.12 12.35 -3.90
CA MET A 99 -11.16 13.41 -3.63
C MET A 99 -11.20 14.56 -4.63
N ASP A 100 -11.55 14.29 -5.89
CA ASP A 100 -11.75 15.33 -6.90
C ASP A 100 -13.00 16.17 -6.59
N SER A 101 -14.06 15.51 -6.12
CA SER A 101 -15.33 16.15 -5.73
C SER A 101 -15.22 16.92 -4.40
N GLU A 102 -14.53 16.34 -3.42
CA GLU A 102 -14.31 16.90 -2.09
C GLU A 102 -12.81 17.13 -1.87
N LYS A 103 -12.34 18.34 -2.22
CA LYS A 103 -10.91 18.69 -2.08
C LYS A 103 -10.45 18.43 -0.64
N PRO A 104 -9.42 17.60 -0.42
CA PRO A 104 -8.92 17.30 0.91
C PRO A 104 -8.50 18.59 1.63
N THR A 105 -8.96 18.78 2.87
CA THR A 105 -8.54 19.91 3.71
C THR A 105 -7.16 19.71 4.33
N THR A 106 -6.63 18.49 4.27
CA THR A 106 -5.36 18.09 4.86
C THR A 106 -4.51 17.40 3.80
N ILE A 107 -3.26 17.87 3.65
CA ILE A 107 -2.26 17.24 2.78
C ILE A 107 -1.56 16.14 3.60
N GLY A 108 -1.57 14.90 3.09
CA GLY A 108 -0.92 13.74 3.71
C GLY A 108 0.14 13.10 2.80
N TYR A 109 0.84 12.07 3.28
CA TYR A 109 2.02 11.44 2.66
C TYR A 109 1.83 10.78 1.28
N GLY A 110 0.67 10.93 0.63
CA GLY A 110 0.42 10.45 -0.73
C GLY A 110 -0.49 11.36 -1.56
N VAL A 111 -0.82 12.54 -1.04
CA VAL A 111 -1.70 13.51 -1.72
C VAL A 111 -0.87 14.75 -1.99
N THR A 112 -0.62 15.06 -3.25
CA THR A 112 0.03 16.32 -3.65
C THR A 112 -1.05 17.35 -3.95
N SER A 113 -0.93 18.56 -3.40
CA SER A 113 -1.80 19.66 -3.81
C SER A 113 -1.46 20.12 -5.23
N ASP A 114 -2.35 20.90 -5.82
CA ASP A 114 -1.98 21.71 -6.98
C ASP A 114 -0.71 22.52 -6.65
N PRO A 115 0.19 22.74 -7.62
CA PRO A 115 1.37 23.56 -7.41
C PRO A 115 0.97 24.95 -6.92
N VAL A 116 1.57 25.41 -5.83
CA VAL A 116 1.35 26.79 -5.36
C VAL A 116 2.06 27.73 -6.32
N ARG A 117 1.28 28.56 -7.04
CA ARG A 117 1.79 29.52 -8.04
C ARG A 117 1.80 30.93 -7.45
N ASN A 118 2.58 31.82 -8.08
CA ASN A 118 2.58 33.27 -7.81
C ASN A 118 3.00 33.67 -6.37
N CYS A 119 3.84 32.88 -5.72
CA CYS A 119 4.43 33.20 -4.42
C CYS A 119 5.93 32.85 -4.43
N SER A 120 6.73 33.61 -3.68
CA SER A 120 8.15 33.31 -3.51
C SER A 120 8.33 32.18 -2.50
N TYR A 121 9.46 31.47 -2.61
CA TYR A 121 9.87 30.44 -1.66
C TYR A 121 9.83 30.94 -0.21
N ASP A 122 10.36 32.14 0.04
CA ASP A 122 10.39 32.76 1.36
C ASP A 122 8.99 33.05 1.91
N SER A 123 8.05 33.45 1.03
CA SER A 123 6.66 33.73 1.44
C SER A 123 5.94 32.47 1.89
N ILE A 124 6.23 31.34 1.24
CA ILE A 124 5.67 30.03 1.63
C ILE A 124 6.24 29.61 2.99
N TRP A 125 7.55 29.73 3.20
CA TRP A 125 8.18 29.35 4.47
C TRP A 125 7.73 30.21 5.65
N ALA A 126 7.61 31.52 5.47
CA ALA A 126 7.07 32.41 6.50
C ALA A 126 5.62 32.03 6.88
N ALA A 127 4.79 31.66 5.91
CA ALA A 127 3.43 31.19 6.16
C ALA A 127 3.41 29.84 6.91
N VAL A 128 4.34 28.93 6.59
CA VAL A 128 4.48 27.65 7.30
C VAL A 128 4.87 27.87 8.76
N GLU A 129 5.87 28.72 9.04
CA GLU A 129 6.27 29.08 10.41
C GLU A 129 5.10 29.66 11.22
N LEU A 130 4.27 30.51 10.62
CA LEU A 130 3.08 31.06 11.28
C LEU A 130 1.97 30.01 11.52
N SER A 131 1.94 28.94 10.71
CA SER A 131 0.91 27.90 10.79
C SER A 131 1.22 26.82 11.83
N ILE A 132 2.51 26.62 12.16
CA ILE A 132 2.96 25.67 13.16
C ILE A 132 2.91 26.37 14.53
N LYS A 133 2.01 25.92 15.41
CA LYS A 133 1.93 26.37 16.81
C LYS A 133 2.85 25.55 17.71
#